data_AF-A0A0K1EB29-F1
#
_entry.id   AF-A0A0K1EB29-F1
#
_cell.length_a   1.000
_cell.length_b   1.000
_cell.length_c   1.000
_cell.angle_alpha   90.00
_cell.angle_beta   90.00
_cell.angle_gamma   90.00
#
_symmetry.space_group_name_H-M   'P 1'
#
loop_
_entity.id
_entity.type
_entity.pdbx_description
1 polymer ?
#
loop_
_entity_poly.entity_id
_entity_poly.type
_entity_poly.pdbx_seq_one_letter_code
_entity_poly.pdbx_strand_id
1 'polypeptide(L)'
;MHAPFLEFSFYVGAAGERPAVEALVPNVPPGELPEKLYAPKLIGVMKGPEILAVYDRLVVLRTKGEAFCFPSCEEKVQPRRLGRIVYKRFVEIVDTISCYYGAILVEYSLETPEELQRDPRSLAFRDFFVSEEVLGSRTVQQIIALAGDDAYVEQRRRGVYISMNKELNPRHRQVAQLDQQERSMRIAMVLGKALP
;
A
#
# COMPACT_ATOMS: atom_id res chain seq x y z
N MET A 1 13.70 16.64 -10.79
CA MET A 1 12.79 15.48 -10.82
C MET A 1 13.26 14.54 -9.73
N HIS A 2 12.41 14.20 -8.76
CA HIS A 2 12.80 13.21 -7.73
C HIS A 2 12.99 11.85 -8.41
N ALA A 3 13.99 11.08 -7.98
CA ALA A 3 14.17 9.72 -8.49
C ALA A 3 12.90 8.88 -8.24
N PRO A 4 12.54 7.97 -9.15
CA PRO A 4 11.40 7.10 -8.96
C PRO A 4 11.53 6.31 -7.66
N PHE A 5 10.40 6.13 -6.95
CA PHE A 5 10.35 5.42 -5.68
C PHE A 5 9.21 4.38 -5.69
N LEU A 6 9.40 3.32 -4.90
CA LEU A 6 8.36 2.39 -4.51
C LEU A 6 8.06 2.62 -3.03
N GLU A 7 6.78 2.68 -2.71
CA GLU A 7 6.26 2.88 -1.36
C GLU A 7 5.27 1.80 -0.96
N PHE A 8 5.37 1.36 0.28
CA PHE A 8 4.24 0.82 1.02
C PHE A 8 3.79 1.84 2.03
N SER A 9 2.58 2.33 1.87
CA SER A 9 2.02 3.36 2.75
C SER A 9 0.79 2.78 3.44
N PHE A 10 0.68 2.97 4.75
CA PHE A 10 -0.38 2.39 5.58
C PHE A 10 -0.98 3.47 6.47
N TYR A 11 -2.28 3.74 6.34
CA TYR A 11 -3.00 4.57 7.30
C TYR A 11 -3.32 3.75 8.54
N VAL A 12 -2.70 4.10 9.66
CA VAL A 12 -2.79 3.35 10.93
C VAL A 12 -3.62 4.06 11.99
N GLY A 13 -3.96 5.33 11.76
CA GLY A 13 -4.64 6.18 12.74
C GLY A 13 -3.71 6.59 13.89
N ALA A 14 -4.15 7.55 14.71
CA ALA A 14 -3.30 8.18 15.73
C ALA A 14 -2.75 7.19 16.78
N ALA A 15 -3.54 6.18 17.15
CA ALA A 15 -3.13 5.16 18.11
C ALA A 15 -2.28 4.03 17.49
N GLY A 16 -2.19 3.96 16.16
CA GLY A 16 -1.57 2.84 15.44
C GLY A 16 -0.11 3.06 15.04
N GLU A 17 0.39 4.28 15.09
CA GLU A 17 1.74 4.65 14.62
C GLU A 17 2.84 3.85 15.33
N ARG A 18 2.96 4.00 16.65
CA ARG A 18 4.00 3.32 17.43
C ARG A 18 3.90 1.79 17.38
N PRO A 19 2.72 1.17 17.58
CA PRO A 19 2.58 -0.29 17.45
C PRO A 19 2.99 -0.80 16.07
N ALA A 20 2.65 -0.08 14.99
CA ALA A 20 3.05 -0.48 13.63
C ALA A 20 4.56 -0.38 13.43
N VAL A 21 5.20 0.70 13.91
CA VAL A 21 6.65 0.87 13.80
C VAL A 21 7.41 -0.18 14.62
N GLU A 22 6.99 -0.44 15.86
CA GLU A 22 7.60 -1.46 16.73
C GLU A 22 7.45 -2.89 16.18
N ALA A 23 6.36 -3.16 15.45
CA ALA A 23 6.16 -4.43 14.77
C ALA A 23 7.06 -4.60 13.52
N LEU A 24 7.46 -3.49 12.87
CA LEU A 24 8.29 -3.49 11.66
C LEU A 24 9.78 -3.38 11.94
N VAL A 25 10.14 -2.65 13.00
CA VAL A 25 11.53 -2.40 13.38
C VAL A 25 11.71 -2.83 14.84
N PRO A 26 12.52 -3.86 15.12
CA PRO A 26 12.77 -4.27 16.50
C PRO A 26 13.60 -3.21 17.23
N ASN A 27 13.40 -3.10 18.54
CA ASN A 27 14.16 -2.22 19.45
C ASN A 27 14.04 -0.72 19.15
N VAL A 28 12.86 -0.26 18.72
CA VAL A 28 12.58 1.19 18.60
C VAL A 28 12.76 1.85 19.97
N PRO A 29 13.54 2.95 20.07
CA PRO A 29 13.74 3.63 21.34
C PRO A 29 12.41 4.06 22.00
N PRO A 30 12.34 4.02 23.34
CA PRO A 30 11.22 4.62 24.06
C PRO A 30 11.23 6.15 23.84
N GLY A 31 10.04 6.76 23.78
CA GLY A 31 9.88 8.22 23.63
C GLY A 31 9.09 8.62 22.40
N GLU A 32 9.52 9.68 21.70
CA GLU A 32 8.96 10.08 20.42
C GLU A 32 9.51 9.19 19.29
N LEU A 33 8.68 8.91 18.27
CA LEU A 33 9.15 8.18 17.10
C LEU A 33 10.04 9.11 16.25
N PRO A 34 11.22 8.66 15.81
CA PRO A 34 12.01 9.46 14.88
C PRO A 34 11.27 9.60 13.55
N GLU A 35 11.40 10.77 12.92
CA GLU A 35 10.76 11.07 11.63
C GLU A 35 11.11 10.03 10.55
N LYS A 36 12.36 9.53 10.57
CA LYS A 36 12.88 8.53 9.65
C LYS A 36 13.74 7.50 10.37
N LEU A 37 13.50 6.24 10.05
CA LEU A 37 14.32 5.09 10.41
C LEU A 37 14.91 4.48 9.15
N TYR A 38 16.16 4.07 9.23
CA TYR A 38 16.83 3.33 8.15
C TYR A 38 17.01 1.89 8.61
N ALA A 39 16.32 0.97 7.96
CA ALA A 39 16.39 -0.45 8.30
C ALA A 39 16.52 -1.31 7.04
N PRO A 40 17.31 -2.39 7.09
CA PRO A 40 17.37 -3.32 5.97
C PRO A 40 16.08 -4.16 5.90
N LYS A 41 15.71 -4.57 4.68
CA LYS A 41 14.62 -5.54 4.43
C LYS A 41 13.23 -5.11 4.94
N LEU A 42 12.94 -3.81 4.90
CA LEU A 42 11.58 -3.31 5.13
C LEU A 42 10.66 -3.77 4.00
N ILE A 43 11.00 -3.41 2.76
CA ILE A 43 10.39 -3.92 1.52
C ILE A 43 11.22 -5.08 0.96
N GLY A 44 12.54 -5.06 1.13
CA GLY A 44 13.42 -6.17 0.74
C GLY A 44 13.62 -6.33 -0.77
N VAL A 45 13.40 -5.27 -1.54
CA VAL A 45 13.69 -5.26 -2.98
C VAL A 45 15.14 -4.90 -3.29
N MET A 46 15.84 -4.23 -2.37
CA MET A 46 17.25 -3.88 -2.51
C MET A 46 18.09 -4.37 -1.33
N LYS A 47 19.41 -4.47 -1.55
CA LYS A 47 20.37 -4.92 -0.50
C LYS A 47 20.69 -3.83 0.54
N GLY A 48 20.41 -2.56 0.23
CA GLY A 48 20.73 -1.42 1.09
C GLY A 48 19.66 -1.13 2.15
N PRO A 49 19.88 -0.12 3.01
CA PRO A 49 18.86 0.34 3.95
C PRO A 49 17.68 0.94 3.18
N GLU A 50 16.49 0.61 3.66
CA GLU A 50 15.22 1.19 3.21
C GLU A 50 14.72 2.15 4.29
N ILE A 51 13.83 3.05 3.90
CA ILE A 51 13.36 4.12 4.78
C ILE A 51 12.01 3.70 5.36
N LEU A 52 11.86 3.76 6.67
CA LEU A 52 10.57 3.85 7.33
C LEU A 52 10.37 5.28 7.81
N ALA A 53 9.20 5.85 7.57
CA ALA A 53 8.85 7.17 8.06
C ALA A 53 7.40 7.21 8.53
N VAL A 54 7.10 8.17 9.42
CA VAL A 54 5.75 8.39 9.93
C VAL A 54 5.33 9.81 9.62
N TYR A 55 4.20 9.98 8.95
CA TYR A 55 3.64 11.30 8.59
C TYR A 55 2.13 11.23 8.72
N ASP A 56 1.50 12.17 9.43
CA ASP A 56 0.04 12.31 9.45
C ASP A 56 -0.73 10.98 9.62
N ARG A 57 -0.30 10.13 10.58
CA ARG A 57 -0.87 8.80 10.86
C ARG A 57 -0.67 7.75 9.77
N LEU A 58 0.24 8.01 8.82
CA LEU A 58 0.72 7.08 7.83
C LEU A 58 2.07 6.51 8.27
N VAL A 59 2.22 5.19 8.17
CA VAL A 59 3.52 4.52 8.19
C VAL A 59 3.93 4.25 6.75
N VAL A 60 5.05 4.82 6.33
CA VAL A 60 5.55 4.76 4.95
C VAL A 60 6.87 4.02 4.93
N LEU A 61 6.93 2.92 4.18
CA LEU A 61 8.14 2.21 3.86
C LEU A 61 8.52 2.60 2.43
N ARG A 62 9.73 3.11 2.21
CA ARG A 62 10.18 3.60 0.91
C ARG A 62 11.50 2.95 0.51
N THR A 63 11.58 2.60 -0.77
CA THR A 63 12.77 2.07 -1.44
C THR A 63 12.91 2.68 -2.83
N LYS A 64 14.04 2.43 -3.50
CA LYS A 64 14.24 2.93 -4.88
C LYS A 64 13.25 2.27 -5.84
N GLY A 65 12.64 3.08 -6.70
CA GLY A 65 11.61 2.67 -7.66
C GLY A 65 12.10 2.52 -9.09
N GLU A 66 13.39 2.72 -9.36
CA GLU A 66 13.98 2.69 -10.72
C GLU A 66 13.59 1.41 -11.51
N ALA A 67 13.49 0.27 -10.82
CA ALA A 67 13.09 -1.00 -11.43
C ALA A 67 11.59 -1.12 -11.78
N PHE A 68 10.77 -0.13 -11.38
CA PHE A 68 9.33 -0.07 -11.63
C PHE A 68 8.94 1.03 -12.63
N CYS A 69 9.89 1.87 -13.04
CA CYS A 69 9.63 2.99 -13.94
C CYS A 69 10.15 2.72 -15.35
N PHE A 70 9.23 2.52 -16.30
CA PHE A 70 9.43 2.45 -17.76
C PHE A 70 10.42 1.38 -18.29
N PRO A 71 10.28 0.94 -19.55
CA PRO A 71 11.06 -0.17 -20.08
C PRO A 71 12.39 0.36 -20.64
N SER A 72 13.36 0.68 -19.78
CA SER A 72 14.71 1.01 -20.27
C SER A 72 15.83 0.34 -19.48
N CYS A 73 16.64 -0.36 -20.26
CA CYS A 73 18.02 -0.79 -20.00
C CYS A 73 18.27 -2.15 -19.31
N GLU A 74 18.38 -3.15 -20.18
CA GLU A 74 19.45 -4.17 -20.24
C GLU A 74 19.60 -5.25 -19.17
N GLU A 75 18.94 -5.17 -18.03
CA GLU A 75 18.83 -6.33 -17.13
C GLU A 75 17.37 -6.78 -17.02
N LYS A 76 17.03 -7.83 -17.79
CA LYS A 76 15.74 -8.55 -17.76
C LYS A 76 15.52 -9.28 -16.41
N VAL A 77 15.80 -8.67 -15.28
CA VAL A 77 15.24 -9.11 -14.00
C VAL A 77 13.74 -8.85 -14.11
N GLN A 78 13.02 -9.91 -14.49
CA GLN A 78 11.63 -9.86 -14.93
C GLN A 78 10.78 -9.04 -13.95
N PRO A 79 10.04 -8.01 -14.40
CA PRO A 79 9.08 -7.27 -13.58
C PRO A 79 8.16 -8.19 -12.76
N ARG A 80 7.88 -9.39 -13.28
CA ARG A 80 7.13 -10.46 -12.60
C ARG A 80 7.80 -10.97 -11.32
N ARG A 81 9.13 -11.16 -11.30
CA ARG A 81 9.84 -11.65 -10.11
C ARG A 81 9.86 -10.58 -9.03
N LEU A 82 10.09 -9.33 -9.43
CA LEU A 82 10.09 -8.20 -8.53
C LEU A 82 8.69 -7.94 -7.97
N GLY A 83 7.66 -7.90 -8.82
CA GLY A 83 6.27 -7.75 -8.41
C GLY A 83 5.80 -8.83 -7.44
N ARG A 84 6.25 -10.09 -7.60
CA ARG A 84 6.00 -11.17 -6.62
C ARG A 84 6.65 -10.92 -5.26
N ILE A 85 7.86 -10.37 -5.23
CA ILE A 85 8.55 -10.01 -3.98
C ILE A 85 7.79 -8.89 -3.28
N VAL A 86 7.43 -7.85 -4.02
CA VAL A 86 6.66 -6.70 -3.54
C VAL A 86 5.31 -7.14 -2.99
N TYR A 87 4.53 -7.87 -3.78
CA TYR A 87 3.25 -8.45 -3.37
C TYR A 87 3.39 -9.26 -2.08
N LYS A 88 4.31 -10.24 -2.07
CA LYS A 88 4.51 -11.13 -0.91
C LYS A 88 4.86 -10.33 0.33
N ARG A 89 5.77 -9.36 0.20
CA ARG A 89 6.19 -8.54 1.34
C ARG A 89 5.06 -7.64 1.84
N PHE A 90 4.30 -7.03 0.93
CA PHE A 90 3.17 -6.20 1.30
C PHE A 90 2.13 -6.99 2.09
N VAL A 91 1.76 -8.20 1.62
CA VAL A 91 0.78 -9.03 2.34
C VAL A 91 1.30 -9.55 3.69
N GLU A 92 2.61 -9.80 3.82
CA GLU A 92 3.23 -10.11 5.12
C GLU A 92 3.11 -8.94 6.10
N ILE A 93 3.32 -7.70 5.63
CA ILE A 93 3.25 -6.50 6.46
C ILE A 93 1.82 -6.25 6.94
N VAL A 94 0.81 -6.29 6.07
CA VAL A 94 -0.59 -6.05 6.47
C VAL A 94 -1.13 -7.11 7.41
N ASP A 95 -0.57 -8.33 7.40
CA ASP A 95 -0.91 -9.35 8.40
C ASP A 95 -0.22 -9.10 9.76
N THR A 96 0.90 -8.39 9.74
CA THR A 96 1.73 -8.07 10.91
C THR A 96 1.22 -6.83 11.64
N ILE A 97 0.96 -5.73 10.92
CA ILE A 97 0.55 -4.45 11.50
C ILE A 97 -0.98 -4.30 11.49
N SER A 98 -1.51 -3.50 12.42
CA SER A 98 -2.89 -3.04 12.35
C SER A 98 -2.95 -1.75 11.54
N CYS A 99 -3.67 -1.76 10.42
CA CYS A 99 -3.93 -0.57 9.62
C CYS A 99 -5.38 -0.57 9.14
N TYR A 100 -5.87 0.60 8.73
CA TYR A 100 -7.21 0.80 8.21
C TYR A 100 -7.24 0.46 6.71
N TYR A 101 -6.25 1.00 6.00
CA TYR A 101 -5.93 0.66 4.63
C TYR A 101 -4.44 0.90 4.38
N GLY A 102 -3.91 0.28 3.34
CA GLY A 102 -2.58 0.57 2.85
C GLY A 102 -2.45 0.26 1.37
N ALA A 103 -1.43 0.81 0.71
CA ALA A 103 -1.26 0.69 -0.73
C ALA A 103 0.20 0.44 -1.11
N ILE A 104 0.38 -0.22 -2.26
CA ILE A 104 1.63 -0.30 -2.99
C ILE A 104 1.63 0.85 -4.02
N LEU A 105 2.59 1.75 -3.91
CA LEU A 105 2.63 3.00 -4.67
C LEU A 105 3.94 3.15 -5.42
N VAL A 106 3.86 3.64 -6.65
CA VAL A 106 5.02 4.01 -7.47
C VAL A 106 4.83 5.46 -7.88
N GLU A 107 5.70 6.36 -7.41
CA GLU A 107 5.67 7.81 -7.70
C GLU A 107 4.43 8.60 -7.18
N TYR A 108 3.58 7.99 -6.34
CA TYR A 108 2.44 8.64 -5.69
C TYR A 108 2.49 8.44 -4.17
N SER A 109 1.75 9.27 -3.43
CA SER A 109 1.59 9.12 -1.97
C SER A 109 0.19 8.60 -1.65
N LEU A 110 0.03 7.99 -0.47
CA LEU A 110 -1.29 7.58 0.02
C LEU A 110 -1.97 8.77 0.69
N GLU A 111 -3.22 9.04 0.32
CA GLU A 111 -4.00 10.12 0.93
C GLU A 111 -4.60 9.68 2.27
N THR A 112 -4.72 10.61 3.23
CA THR A 112 -5.46 10.41 4.49
C THR A 112 -6.98 10.46 4.27
N PRO A 113 -7.81 10.00 5.23
CA PRO A 113 -9.27 10.12 5.12
C PRO A 113 -9.74 11.55 4.88
N GLU A 114 -9.15 12.53 5.56
CA GLU A 114 -9.47 13.95 5.42
C GLU A 114 -9.15 14.47 4.01
N GLU A 115 -8.04 14.00 3.43
CA GLU A 115 -7.68 14.32 2.05
C GLU A 115 -8.64 13.68 1.04
N LEU A 116 -9.03 12.42 1.25
CA LEU A 116 -9.99 11.70 0.40
C LEU A 116 -11.39 12.31 0.45
N GLN A 117 -11.81 12.83 1.61
CA GLN A 117 -13.07 13.57 1.75
C GLN A 117 -13.06 14.88 0.95
N ARG A 118 -11.91 15.56 0.91
CA ARG A 118 -11.74 16.83 0.19
C ARG A 118 -11.60 16.61 -1.33
N ASP A 119 -10.82 15.63 -1.74
CA ASP A 119 -10.59 15.29 -3.14
C ASP A 119 -10.42 13.77 -3.31
N PRO A 120 -11.45 13.06 -3.80
CA PRO A 120 -11.38 11.61 -3.94
C PRO A 120 -10.62 11.14 -5.19
N ARG A 121 -9.98 12.03 -5.96
CA ARG A 121 -9.25 11.67 -7.19
C ARG A 121 -7.89 11.01 -6.88
N SER A 122 -7.92 9.94 -6.10
CA SER A 122 -6.76 9.15 -5.71
C SER A 122 -6.43 8.08 -6.74
N LEU A 123 -5.12 7.89 -6.96
CA LEU A 123 -4.57 6.78 -7.74
C LEU A 123 -4.03 5.64 -6.85
N ALA A 124 -4.15 5.78 -5.53
CA ALA A 124 -3.56 4.87 -4.57
C ALA A 124 -4.27 3.50 -4.50
N PHE A 125 -5.56 3.44 -4.86
CA PHE A 125 -6.40 2.25 -4.70
C PHE A 125 -6.40 1.34 -5.94
N ARG A 126 -5.21 1.09 -6.48
CA ARG A 126 -4.97 0.11 -7.55
C ARG A 126 -4.45 -1.22 -7.02
N ASP A 127 -3.54 -1.19 -6.04
CA ASP A 127 -2.98 -2.35 -5.36
C ASP A 127 -2.88 -2.07 -3.87
N PHE A 128 -3.88 -2.51 -3.12
CA PHE A 128 -4.13 -2.00 -1.78
C PHE A 128 -4.76 -3.05 -0.87
N PHE A 129 -4.69 -2.80 0.43
CA PHE A 129 -5.34 -3.56 1.48
C PHE A 129 -6.36 -2.67 2.19
N VAL A 130 -7.48 -3.26 2.60
CA VAL A 130 -8.48 -2.65 3.47
C VAL A 130 -8.81 -3.57 4.63
N SER A 131 -8.87 -3.01 5.83
CA SER A 131 -9.19 -3.75 7.06
C SER A 131 -10.68 -3.88 7.25
N GLU A 132 -11.17 -5.13 7.27
CA GLU A 132 -12.56 -5.43 7.57
C GLU A 132 -12.86 -5.27 9.06
N GLU A 133 -11.88 -5.53 9.93
CA GLU A 133 -11.99 -5.33 11.38
C GLU A 133 -12.32 -3.87 11.74
N VAL A 134 -11.79 -2.93 10.95
CA VAL A 134 -11.97 -1.49 11.20
C VAL A 134 -13.13 -0.91 10.37
N LEU A 135 -13.22 -1.25 9.08
CA LEU A 135 -14.22 -0.66 8.16
C LEU A 135 -15.57 -1.36 8.19
N GLY A 136 -15.62 -2.59 8.73
CA GLY A 136 -16.78 -3.46 8.73
C GLY A 136 -17.04 -4.14 7.39
N SER A 137 -17.65 -5.32 7.45
CA SER A 137 -17.93 -6.18 6.29
C SER A 137 -18.69 -5.47 5.17
N ARG A 138 -19.68 -4.64 5.51
CA ARG A 138 -20.49 -3.93 4.52
C ARG A 138 -19.64 -3.01 3.63
N THR A 139 -18.74 -2.23 4.23
CA THR A 139 -17.87 -1.29 3.53
C THR A 139 -16.87 -2.06 2.66
N VAL A 140 -16.27 -3.12 3.19
CA VAL A 140 -15.33 -3.96 2.43
C VAL A 140 -16.00 -4.63 1.24
N GLN A 141 -17.22 -5.16 1.39
CA GLN A 141 -17.97 -5.74 0.26
C GLN A 141 -18.30 -4.70 -0.81
N GLN A 142 -18.64 -3.47 -0.42
CA GLN A 142 -18.83 -2.38 -1.36
C GLN A 142 -17.54 -2.06 -2.13
N ILE A 143 -16.38 -2.03 -1.45
CA ILE A 143 -15.07 -1.81 -2.08
C ILE A 143 -14.73 -2.94 -3.06
N ILE A 144 -14.95 -4.20 -2.68
CA ILE A 144 -14.74 -5.36 -3.57
C ILE A 144 -15.62 -5.25 -4.81
N ALA A 145 -16.90 -4.89 -4.65
CA ALA A 145 -17.82 -4.69 -5.77
C ALA A 145 -17.36 -3.56 -6.71
N LEU A 146 -16.80 -2.48 -6.17
CA LEU A 146 -16.23 -1.38 -6.97
C LEU A 146 -14.95 -1.79 -7.71
N ALA A 147 -14.14 -2.68 -7.15
CA ALA A 147 -12.95 -3.21 -7.80
C ALA A 147 -13.31 -4.07 -9.03
N GLY A 148 -14.45 -4.77 -8.99
CA GLY A 148 -15.01 -5.57 -10.07
C GLY A 148 -14.33 -6.93 -10.27
N ASP A 149 -14.95 -7.79 -11.07
CA ASP A 149 -14.58 -9.21 -11.21
C ASP A 149 -13.20 -9.45 -11.83
N ASP A 150 -12.71 -8.48 -12.61
CA ASP A 150 -11.37 -8.53 -13.23
C ASP A 150 -10.24 -8.27 -12.24
N ALA A 151 -10.54 -7.68 -11.08
CA ALA A 151 -9.54 -7.46 -10.03
C ALA A 151 -9.16 -8.78 -9.37
N TYR A 152 -7.93 -8.84 -8.87
CA TYR A 152 -7.53 -9.84 -7.90
C TYR A 152 -8.04 -9.43 -6.52
N VAL A 153 -8.69 -10.36 -5.82
CA VAL A 153 -9.19 -10.17 -4.46
C VAL A 153 -8.75 -11.35 -3.63
N GLU A 154 -8.12 -11.08 -2.49
CA GLU A 154 -7.63 -12.11 -1.56
C GLU A 154 -7.98 -11.76 -0.12
N GLN A 155 -8.64 -12.70 0.53
CA GLN A 155 -8.91 -12.63 1.97
C GLN A 155 -7.62 -12.76 2.76
N ARG A 156 -7.39 -11.84 3.68
CA ARG A 156 -6.25 -11.77 4.59
C ARG A 156 -6.74 -11.85 6.03
N ARG A 157 -5.80 -11.89 6.98
CA ARG A 157 -6.12 -12.15 8.39
C ARG A 157 -7.17 -11.19 8.98
N ARG A 158 -7.15 -9.92 8.57
CA ARG A 158 -8.00 -8.84 9.14
C ARG A 158 -8.78 -8.05 8.09
N GLY A 159 -8.78 -8.50 6.85
CA GLY A 159 -9.30 -7.71 5.75
C GLY A 159 -8.96 -8.30 4.40
N VAL A 160 -8.88 -7.46 3.38
CA VAL A 160 -8.81 -7.91 1.99
C VAL A 160 -7.73 -7.17 1.24
N TYR A 161 -6.89 -7.92 0.54
CA TYR A 161 -5.98 -7.39 -0.46
C TYR A 161 -6.67 -7.37 -1.83
N ILE A 162 -6.59 -6.24 -2.52
CA ILE A 162 -7.18 -6.00 -3.83
C ILE A 162 -6.10 -5.48 -4.77
N SER A 163 -5.98 -6.08 -5.95
CA SER A 163 -5.01 -5.69 -6.97
C SER A 163 -5.63 -5.61 -8.35
N MET A 164 -5.38 -4.50 -9.03
CA MET A 164 -5.80 -4.23 -10.39
C MET A 164 -4.65 -4.35 -11.39
N ASN A 165 -3.42 -4.58 -10.92
CA ASN A 165 -2.20 -4.72 -11.73
C ASN A 165 -1.64 -6.14 -11.71
N LYS A 166 -1.49 -6.76 -12.89
CA LYS A 166 -1.05 -8.17 -13.05
C LYS A 166 0.35 -8.46 -12.49
N GLU A 167 1.18 -7.43 -12.33
CA GLU A 167 2.53 -7.53 -11.79
C GLU A 167 2.52 -7.74 -10.28
N LEU A 168 1.50 -7.24 -9.58
CA LEU A 168 1.41 -7.20 -8.12
C LEU A 168 0.42 -8.21 -7.55
N ASN A 169 -0.01 -9.20 -8.34
CA ASN A 169 -0.80 -10.32 -7.84
C ASN A 169 -0.40 -11.68 -8.45
N PRO A 170 -0.56 -12.77 -7.70
CA PRO A 170 -0.09 -14.10 -8.14
C PRO A 170 -0.92 -14.70 -9.28
N ARG A 171 -2.14 -14.20 -9.52
CA ARG A 171 -3.05 -14.70 -10.56
C ARG A 171 -3.00 -13.91 -11.86
N HIS A 172 -2.13 -12.89 -11.93
CA HIS A 172 -1.96 -12.03 -13.11
C HIS A 172 -3.26 -11.40 -13.62
N ARG A 173 -4.19 -11.14 -12.70
CA ARG A 173 -5.44 -10.43 -12.99
C ARG A 173 -5.17 -8.95 -13.18
N GLN A 174 -5.90 -8.32 -14.07
CA GLN A 174 -5.71 -6.92 -14.41
C GLN A 174 -7.03 -6.29 -14.84
N VAL A 175 -7.26 -5.07 -14.35
CA VAL A 175 -8.29 -4.17 -14.85
C VAL A 175 -7.68 -3.27 -15.93
N ALA A 176 -8.45 -2.93 -16.97
CA ALA A 176 -8.01 -2.02 -18.02
C ALA A 176 -7.58 -0.67 -17.43
N GLN A 177 -6.50 -0.07 -17.95
CA GLN A 177 -5.86 1.10 -17.33
C GLN A 177 -6.80 2.30 -17.13
N LEU A 178 -7.70 2.56 -18.10
CA LEU A 178 -8.69 3.64 -17.99
C LEU A 178 -9.68 3.38 -16.84
N ASP A 179 -10.15 2.14 -16.72
CA ASP A 179 -11.06 1.70 -15.67
C ASP A 179 -10.39 1.74 -14.28
N GLN A 180 -9.08 1.47 -14.18
CA GLN A 180 -8.37 1.48 -12.90
C GLN A 180 -8.50 2.83 -12.18
N GLN A 181 -8.41 3.94 -12.92
CA GLN A 181 -8.52 5.27 -12.33
C GLN A 181 -9.94 5.55 -11.83
N GLU A 182 -10.95 5.23 -12.63
CA GLU A 182 -12.34 5.43 -12.23
C GLU A 182 -12.69 4.58 -10.99
N ARG A 183 -12.28 3.30 -10.97
CA ARG A 183 -12.52 2.41 -9.84
C ARG A 183 -11.79 2.88 -8.59
N SER A 184 -10.51 3.29 -8.71
CA SER A 184 -9.73 3.85 -7.61
C SER A 184 -10.41 5.08 -7.00
N MET A 185 -10.91 6.01 -7.83
CA MET A 185 -11.64 7.19 -7.37
C MET A 185 -12.93 6.81 -6.62
N ARG A 186 -13.70 5.84 -7.13
CA ARG A 186 -14.94 5.41 -6.46
C ARG A 186 -14.65 4.72 -5.12
N ILE A 187 -13.56 3.95 -5.03
CA ILE A 187 -13.10 3.33 -3.77
C ILE A 187 -12.65 4.40 -2.78
N ALA A 188 -11.87 5.38 -3.23
CA ALA A 188 -11.47 6.54 -2.44
C ALA A 188 -12.66 7.27 -1.80
N MET A 189 -13.74 7.50 -2.56
CA MET A 189 -14.96 8.11 -2.04
C MET A 189 -15.62 7.29 -0.92
N VAL A 190 -15.56 5.95 -1.00
CA VAL A 190 -16.13 5.07 0.03
C VAL A 190 -15.25 5.12 1.28
N LEU A 191 -13.93 5.01 1.12
CA LEU A 191 -12.98 5.06 2.23
C LEU A 191 -13.02 6.40 2.97
N GLY A 192 -13.03 7.52 2.24
CA GLY A 192 -13.13 8.85 2.85
C GLY A 192 -14.40 9.05 3.68
N LYS A 193 -15.51 8.39 3.32
CA LYS A 193 -16.78 8.46 4.09
C LYS A 193 -16.85 7.48 5.25
N ALA A 194 -16.09 6.39 5.20
CA ALA A 194 -16.15 5.32 6.19
C ALA A 194 -15.30 5.64 7.43
N LEU A 195 -14.36 6.57 7.31
CA LEU A 195 -13.39 6.91 8.34
C LEU A 195 -13.59 8.35 8.83
N PRO A 196 -13.42 8.59 10.15
CA PRO A 196 -13.55 9.92 10.74
C PRO A 196 -12.48 10.88 10.22
#